data_AF-A0A8C0GY70-F1
#
_entry.id   AF-A0A8C0GY70-F1
#
_cell.length_a   1.000
_cell.length_b   1.000
_cell.length_c   1.000
_cell.angle_alpha   90.00
_cell.angle_beta   90.00
_cell.angle_gamma   90.00
#
_symmetry.space_group_name_H-M   'P 1'
#
loop_
_entity.id
_entity.type
_entity.pdbx_description
1 polymer ?
#
loop_
_entity_poly.entity_id
_entity_poly.type
_entity_poly.pdbx_seq_one_letter_code
_entity_poly.pdbx_strand_id
1 'polypeptide(L)'
;VMDTQVFICTSPLLKYEHCILEKYSWVEKHLGPEFVERLILTRDKTVVSADLLFDDKDTIKGAEPKPNWEHILFTCCHNKHLELQTPRRRLQSWADDWRGILESKRRSDVEEECYASLVANGNGQVGNWQRNPI
;
A
#
# COMPACT_ATOMS: atom_id res chain seq x y z
N VAL A 1 -16.32 8.66 -3.37
CA VAL A 1 -15.00 8.39 -2.73
C VAL A 1 -15.18 8.20 -1.21
N MET A 2 -16.31 7.64 -0.76
CA MET A 2 -16.62 7.62 0.69
C MET A 2 -15.90 6.50 1.47
N ASP A 3 -15.34 5.49 0.78
CA ASP A 3 -14.72 4.33 1.44
C ASP A 3 -13.19 4.24 1.25
N THR A 4 -12.50 5.35 0.97
CA THR A 4 -11.03 5.36 0.83
C THR A 4 -10.40 6.18 1.95
N GLN A 5 -9.54 5.56 2.75
CA GLN A 5 -8.68 6.25 3.70
C GLN A 5 -7.27 6.39 3.13
N VAL A 6 -6.62 7.54 3.36
CA VAL A 6 -5.29 7.84 2.81
C VAL A 6 -4.41 8.33 3.94
N PHE A 7 -3.23 7.73 4.08
CA PHE A 7 -2.20 8.13 5.02
C PHE A 7 -0.88 8.39 4.28
N ILE A 8 -0.11 9.36 4.76
CA ILE A 8 1.25 9.63 4.28
C ILE A 8 2.21 8.87 5.19
N CYS A 9 2.62 7.67 4.77
CA CYS A 9 3.57 6.85 5.52
C CYS A 9 5.00 7.12 5.03
N THR A 10 5.83 7.78 5.84
CA THR A 10 7.18 8.21 5.43
C THR A 10 8.22 7.94 6.51
N SER A 11 9.47 7.68 6.09
CA SER A 11 10.57 7.39 7.02
C SER A 11 11.42 8.63 7.25
N PRO A 12 11.67 9.03 8.52
CA PRO A 12 12.63 10.09 8.80
C PRO A 12 14.05 9.61 8.54
N LEU A 13 14.98 10.54 8.33
CA LEU A 13 16.41 10.26 8.35
C LEU A 13 16.88 9.94 9.79
N LEU A 14 18.01 9.24 9.94
CA LEU A 14 18.61 9.01 11.27
C LEU A 14 19.08 10.32 11.91
N LYS A 15 19.63 11.24 11.11
CA LYS A 15 19.88 12.63 11.50
C LYS A 15 18.57 13.41 11.36
N TYR A 16 17.72 13.29 12.38
CA TYR A 16 16.30 13.65 12.27
C TYR A 16 16.00 15.13 12.51
N GLU A 17 16.93 15.89 13.10
CA GLU A 17 16.73 17.24 13.66
C GLU A 17 15.99 18.19 12.71
N HIS A 18 16.35 18.17 11.43
CA HIS A 18 15.70 18.99 10.41
C HIS A 18 14.66 18.22 9.58
N CYS A 19 14.78 16.89 9.51
CA CYS A 19 13.95 16.05 8.65
C CYS A 19 12.49 15.97 9.10
N ILE A 20 12.25 15.82 10.41
CA ILE A 20 10.90 15.57 10.92
C ILE A 20 10.02 16.81 10.73
N LEU A 21 10.45 17.95 11.27
CA LEU A 21 9.66 19.18 11.20
C LEU A 21 9.42 19.63 9.76
N GLU A 22 10.44 19.54 8.90
CA GLU A 22 10.30 19.89 7.49
C GLU A 22 9.26 19.03 6.76
N LYS A 23 9.13 17.74 7.10
CA LYS A 23 8.09 16.87 6.53
C LYS A 23 6.68 17.33 6.94
N TYR A 24 6.48 17.67 8.21
CA TYR A 24 5.21 18.23 8.69
C TYR A 24 4.88 19.54 7.96
N SER A 25 5.81 20.48 7.94
CA SER A 25 5.62 21.78 7.30
C SER A 25 5.38 21.66 5.79
N TRP A 26 6.04 20.71 5.12
CA TRP A 26 5.83 20.46 3.69
C TRP A 26 4.42 19.93 3.42
N VAL A 27 3.95 18.96 4.21
CA VAL A 27 2.60 18.42 4.07
C VAL A 27 1.55 19.48 4.33
N GLU A 28 1.69 20.25 5.43
CA GLU A 28 0.77 21.35 5.74
C GLU A 28 0.70 22.36 4.60
N LYS A 29 1.85 22.79 4.09
CA LYS A 29 1.95 23.79 3.01
C LYS A 29 1.29 23.34 1.71
N HIS A 30 1.41 22.06 1.35
CA HIS A 30 1.03 21.57 0.03
C HIS A 30 -0.31 20.83 0.00
N LEU A 31 -0.72 20.23 1.12
CA LEU A 31 -1.92 19.40 1.23
C LEU A 31 -2.89 19.89 2.32
N GLY A 32 -2.49 20.86 3.14
CA GLY A 32 -3.30 21.43 4.21
C GLY A 32 -3.20 20.67 5.54
N PRO A 33 -3.70 21.28 6.63
CA PRO A 33 -3.59 20.74 7.98
C PRO A 33 -4.32 19.40 8.16
N GLU A 34 -5.41 19.15 7.44
CA GLU A 34 -6.13 17.85 7.50
C GLU A 34 -5.26 16.66 7.06
N PHE A 35 -4.29 16.88 6.15
CA PHE A 35 -3.35 15.83 5.74
C PHE A 35 -2.19 15.65 6.72
N VAL A 36 -1.93 16.64 7.58
CA VAL A 36 -0.94 16.53 8.66
C VAL A 36 -1.40 15.49 9.69
N GLU A 37 -2.70 15.46 10.00
CA GLU A 37 -3.30 14.44 10.89
C GLU A 37 -3.17 13.01 10.34
N ARG A 38 -2.91 12.87 9.04
CA ARG A 38 -2.79 11.60 8.33
C ARG A 38 -1.34 11.20 8.07
N LEU A 39 -0.37 11.90 8.67
CA LEU A 39 1.05 11.60 8.54
C LEU A 39 1.46 10.50 9.54
N ILE A 40 2.09 9.44 9.04
CA ILE A 40 2.70 8.38 9.84
C ILE A 40 4.22 8.42 9.61
N LEU A 41 4.97 8.81 10.64
CA LEU A 41 6.43 8.77 10.64
C LEU A 41 6.92 7.47 11.24
N THR A 42 7.52 6.63 10.41
CA THR A 42 8.11 5.37 10.87
C THR A 42 9.29 4.94 10.02
N ARG A 43 10.33 4.39 10.67
CA ARG A 43 11.44 3.72 9.99
C ARG A 43 11.07 2.30 9.54
N ASP A 44 10.02 1.74 10.13
CA ASP A 44 9.50 0.43 9.82
C ASP A 44 8.05 0.55 9.33
N LYS A 45 7.85 0.42 8.03
CA LYS A 45 6.51 0.48 7.42
C LYS A 45 5.78 -0.85 7.50
N THR A 46 6.47 -1.96 7.82
CA THR A 46 5.84 -3.28 7.81
C THR A 46 4.88 -3.46 8.99
N VAL A 47 5.08 -2.70 10.07
CA VAL A 47 4.16 -2.67 11.21
C VAL A 47 2.94 -1.76 11.02
N VAL A 48 2.86 -1.01 9.92
CA VAL A 48 1.68 -0.18 9.58
C VAL A 48 0.72 -1.03 8.76
N SER A 49 -0.51 -1.20 9.24
CA SER A 49 -1.55 -1.93 8.49
C SER A 49 -2.24 -1.00 7.49
N ALA A 50 -2.41 -1.50 6.27
CA ALA A 50 -3.13 -0.85 5.17
C ALA A 50 -3.41 -1.91 4.09
N ASP A 51 -4.24 -1.58 3.11
CA ASP A 51 -4.50 -2.46 1.95
C ASP A 51 -3.41 -2.35 0.88
N LEU A 52 -2.90 -1.13 0.67
CA LEU A 52 -1.92 -0.80 -0.37
C LEU A 52 -0.82 0.11 0.20
N LEU A 53 0.40 -0.10 -0.25
CA LEU A 53 1.52 0.82 -0.03
C LEU A 53 2.15 1.21 -1.37
N PHE A 54 1.98 2.47 -1.76
CA PHE A 54 2.69 3.07 -2.89
C PHE A 54 4.02 3.65 -2.40
N ASP A 55 5.13 3.07 -2.84
CA ASP A 55 6.47 3.44 -2.36
C ASP A 55 7.52 3.13 -3.43
N ASP A 56 8.52 3.99 -3.57
CA ASP A 56 9.57 3.85 -4.59
C ASP A 56 10.73 2.95 -4.17
N LYS A 57 10.83 2.57 -2.90
CA LYS A 57 11.81 1.60 -2.42
C LYS A 57 11.47 0.21 -2.98
N ASP A 58 12.42 -0.40 -3.66
CA ASP A 58 12.28 -1.70 -4.33
C ASP A 58 11.82 -2.82 -3.37
N THR A 59 12.38 -2.86 -2.16
CA THR A 59 12.09 -3.89 -1.17
C THR A 59 11.97 -3.27 0.21
N ILE A 60 10.80 -3.39 0.82
CA ILE A 60 10.51 -2.88 2.16
C ILE A 60 10.60 -4.05 3.14
N LYS A 61 11.46 -3.91 4.14
CA LYS A 61 11.71 -4.91 5.18
C LYS A 61 11.59 -4.25 6.55
N GLY A 62 11.20 -5.03 7.54
CA GLY A 62 10.95 -4.58 8.90
C GLY A 62 10.70 -5.75 9.83
N ALA A 63 10.08 -5.46 10.98
CA ALA A 63 9.77 -6.42 12.03
C ALA A 63 8.65 -7.38 11.64
N GLU A 64 7.63 -6.91 10.92
CA GLU A 64 6.56 -7.76 10.38
C GLU A 64 7.04 -8.42 9.08
N PRO A 65 7.21 -9.76 9.04
CA PRO A 65 7.67 -10.49 7.84
C PRO A 65 6.63 -10.57 6.73
N LYS A 66 5.33 -10.41 7.05
CA LYS A 66 4.22 -10.47 6.10
C LYS A 66 3.30 -9.26 6.29
N PRO A 67 3.72 -8.06 5.86
CA PRO A 67 2.88 -6.88 5.96
C PRO A 67 1.55 -7.08 5.22
N ASN A 68 0.47 -6.54 5.78
CA ASN A 68 -0.89 -6.71 5.27
C ASN A 68 -1.14 -5.96 3.94
N TRP A 69 -0.35 -4.94 3.66
CA TRP A 69 -0.48 -4.17 2.42
C TRP A 69 0.18 -4.88 1.24
N GLU A 70 -0.44 -4.72 0.07
CA GLU A 70 0.23 -4.99 -1.19
C GLU A 70 1.18 -3.83 -1.54
N HIS A 71 2.44 -4.15 -1.86
CA HIS A 71 3.41 -3.16 -2.32
C HIS A 71 3.22 -2.84 -3.80
N ILE A 72 2.84 -1.61 -4.09
CA ILE A 72 2.84 -1.06 -5.45
C ILE A 72 4.11 -0.24 -5.63
N LEU A 73 5.06 -0.75 -6.42
CA LEU A 73 6.33 -0.05 -6.66
C LEU A 73 6.06 1.21 -7.48
N PHE A 74 6.29 2.38 -6.88
CA PHE A 74 6.21 3.65 -7.60
C PHE A 74 7.51 3.88 -8.37
N THR A 75 7.42 4.23 -9.64
CA THR A 75 8.61 4.37 -10.48
C THR A 75 9.40 5.62 -10.16
N CYS A 76 10.71 5.44 -9.99
CA CYS A 76 11.68 6.50 -9.77
C CYS A 76 12.95 6.23 -10.58
N CYS A 77 13.82 7.24 -10.70
CA CYS A 77 15.04 7.15 -11.52
C CYS A 77 15.95 5.98 -11.12
N HIS A 78 15.96 5.62 -9.84
CA HIS A 78 16.80 4.57 -9.27
C HIS A 78 16.21 3.16 -9.37
N ASN A 79 14.91 3.00 -9.65
CA ASN A 79 14.24 1.69 -9.68
C ASN A 79 13.64 1.33 -11.06
N LYS A 80 13.67 2.25 -12.03
CA LYS A 80 13.06 2.08 -13.37
C LYS A 80 13.60 0.90 -14.18
N HIS A 81 14.81 0.45 -13.86
CA HIS A 81 15.48 -0.66 -14.54
C HIS A 81 15.14 -2.03 -13.92
N LEU A 82 14.44 -2.05 -12.79
CA LEU A 82 14.09 -3.28 -12.09
C LEU A 82 12.89 -3.94 -12.77
N GLU A 83 13.10 -5.17 -13.23
CA GLU A 83 12.04 -6.06 -13.69
C GLU A 83 11.30 -6.64 -12.49
N LEU A 84 9.97 -6.52 -12.49
CA LEU A 84 9.12 -7.08 -11.45
C LEU A 84 8.63 -8.45 -11.87
N GLN A 85 8.68 -9.40 -10.93
CA GLN A 85 8.06 -10.71 -11.08
C GLN A 85 6.61 -10.63 -10.60
N THR A 86 5.69 -11.25 -11.35
CA THR A 86 4.29 -11.44 -10.95
C THR A 86 4.25 -12.13 -9.57
N PRO A 87 3.39 -11.68 -8.63
CA PRO A 87 2.26 -10.74 -8.79
C PRO A 87 2.58 -9.27 -8.48
N ARG A 88 3.85 -8.86 -8.39
CA ARG A 88 4.20 -7.48 -7.99
C ARG A 88 3.78 -6.47 -9.07
N ARG A 89 3.13 -5.38 -8.64
CA ARG A 89 2.66 -4.31 -9.53
C ARG A 89 3.52 -3.05 -9.44
N ARG A 90 3.50 -2.27 -10.52
CA ARG A 90 4.21 -0.99 -10.64
C ARG A 90 3.26 0.10 -11.10
N LEU A 91 3.39 1.29 -10.51
CA LEU A 91 2.81 2.52 -11.01
C LEU A 91 3.94 3.35 -11.64
N GLN A 92 3.84 3.71 -12.94
CA GLN A 92 4.91 4.47 -13.61
C GLN A 92 4.84 5.95 -13.23
N SER A 93 3.63 6.48 -13.09
CA SER A 93 3.41 7.87 -12.71
C SER A 93 2.03 8.07 -12.09
N TRP A 94 1.79 9.24 -11.49
CA TRP A 94 0.44 9.62 -11.03
C TRP A 94 -0.56 9.89 -12.17
N ALA A 95 -0.09 9.99 -13.43
CA ALA A 95 -0.97 10.10 -14.60
C ALA A 95 -1.54 8.73 -15.03
N ASP A 96 -0.98 7.63 -14.51
CA ASP A 96 -1.44 6.28 -14.80
C ASP A 96 -2.71 5.94 -13.99
N ASP A 97 -3.28 4.76 -14.26
CA ASP A 97 -4.51 4.30 -13.62
C ASP A 97 -4.33 3.74 -12.20
N TRP A 98 -3.97 4.61 -11.26
CA TRP A 98 -3.94 4.27 -9.84
C TRP A 98 -5.34 3.96 -9.26
N ARG A 99 -6.41 4.42 -9.93
CA ARG A 99 -7.79 4.12 -9.52
C ARG A 99 -8.15 2.67 -9.82
N GLY A 100 -7.73 2.13 -10.96
CA GLY A 100 -7.87 0.72 -11.29
C GLY A 100 -7.19 -0.20 -10.27
N ILE A 101 -6.03 0.22 -9.72
CA ILE A 101 -5.35 -0.50 -8.63
C ILE A 101 -6.21 -0.54 -7.37
N LEU A 102 -6.72 0.62 -6.93
CA LEU A 102 -7.62 0.71 -5.77
C LEU A 102 -8.87 -0.16 -5.96
N GLU A 103 -9.52 -0.06 -7.12
CA GLU A 103 -10.74 -0.80 -7.41
C GLU A 103 -10.51 -2.31 -7.46
N SER A 104 -9.37 -2.74 -8.02
CA SER A 104 -8.99 -4.15 -8.02
C SER A 104 -8.87 -4.72 -6.60
N LYS A 105 -8.32 -3.92 -5.67
CA LYS A 105 -8.16 -4.33 -4.27
C LYS A 105 -9.52 -4.45 -3.58
N ARG A 106 -10.42 -3.47 -3.77
CA ARG A 106 -11.79 -3.54 -3.27
C ARG A 106 -12.51 -4.80 -3.71
N ARG A 107 -12.42 -5.15 -5.00
CA ARG A 107 -13.05 -6.36 -5.53
C ARG A 107 -12.46 -7.62 -4.89
N SER A 108 -11.14 -7.70 -4.77
CA SER A 108 -10.49 -8.85 -4.12
C SER A 108 -10.89 -9.02 -2.66
N ASP A 109 -11.02 -7.93 -1.91
CA ASP A 109 -11.44 -7.98 -0.50
C ASP A 109 -12.90 -8.45 -0.36
N VAL A 110 -13.80 -7.98 -1.25
CA VAL A 110 -15.19 -8.46 -1.30
C VAL A 110 -15.27 -9.94 -1.66
N GLU A 111 -14.45 -10.40 -2.62
CA GLU A 111 -14.37 -11.81 -3.00
C GLU A 111 -13.87 -12.69 -1.84
N GLU A 112 -12.85 -12.22 -1.11
CA GLU A 112 -12.30 -12.90 0.07
C GLU A 112 -13.33 -12.99 1.21
N GLU A 113 -14.06 -11.90 1.48
CA GLU A 113 -15.12 -11.87 2.49
C GLU A 113 -16.32 -12.75 2.11
N CYS A 114 -16.75 -12.72 0.84
CA CYS A 114 -17.81 -13.57 0.33
C CYS A 114 -17.44 -15.06 0.46
N TYR A 115 -16.21 -15.41 0.09
CA TYR A 115 -15.70 -16.78 0.23
C TYR A 115 -15.66 -17.21 1.70
N ALA A 116 -15.10 -16.38 2.58
CA ALA A 116 -15.06 -16.64 4.02
C ALA A 116 -16.47 -16.88 4.59
N SER A 117 -17.45 -16.09 4.15
CA SER A 117 -18.86 -16.21 4.54
C SER A 117 -19.50 -17.51 4.03
N LEU A 118 -19.23 -17.92 2.79
CA LEU A 118 -19.73 -19.19 2.22
C LEU A 118 -19.17 -20.42 2.95
N VAL A 119 -17.88 -20.37 3.31
CA VAL A 119 -17.24 -21.43 4.10
C VAL A 119 -17.83 -21.48 5.51
N ALA A 120 -18.01 -20.33 6.17
CA ALA A 120 -18.58 -20.25 7.51
C ALA A 120 -20.02 -20.79 7.58
N ASN A 121 -20.81 -20.61 6.53
CA ASN A 121 -22.21 -21.05 6.44
C ASN A 121 -22.38 -22.52 6.01
N GLY A 122 -21.30 -23.29 5.83
CA GLY A 122 -21.36 -24.71 5.47
C GLY A 122 -21.81 -25.00 4.02
N ASN A 123 -22.00 -23.96 3.20
CA ASN A 123 -22.38 -24.08 1.78
C ASN A 123 -21.18 -24.14 0.83
N GLY A 124 -19.96 -23.88 1.32
CA GLY A 124 -18.72 -24.02 0.57
C GLY A 124 -18.29 -25.48 0.47
N GLN A 125 -18.64 -26.19 -0.60
CA GLN A 125 -17.86 -27.37 -0.98
C GLN A 125 -16.42 -26.93 -1.26
N VAL A 126 -15.45 -27.63 -0.67
CA VAL A 126 -14.01 -27.49 -0.96
C VAL A 126 -13.76 -28.02 -2.38
N GLY A 127 -14.23 -27.27 -3.37
CA GLY A 127 -13.94 -27.49 -4.78
C GLY A 127 -12.55 -26.92 -5.07
N ASN A 128 -11.71 -27.73 -5.68
CA ASN A 128 -10.32 -27.49 -5.99
C ASN A 128 -10.18 -26.39 -7.07
N TRP A 129 -10.49 -25.13 -6.74
CA TRP A 129 -10.23 -23.99 -7.59
C TRP A 129 -8.78 -23.58 -7.37
N GLN A 130 -7.91 -24.12 -8.22
CA GLN A 130 -6.53 -23.64 -8.33
C GLN A 130 -6.58 -22.12 -8.48
N ARG A 131 -5.96 -21.39 -7.54
CA ARG A 131 -5.74 -19.95 -7.67
C ARG A 131 -5.03 -19.75 -9.01
N ASN A 132 -5.73 -19.21 -10.01
CA ASN A 132 -5.03 -18.63 -11.15
C ASN A 132 -4.35 -17.37 -10.62
N PRO A 133 -3.01 -17.31 -10.63
CA PRO A 133 -2.33 -16.08 -10.27
C PRO A 133 -2.67 -15.05 -11.34
N ILE A 134 -3.16 -13.90 -10.89
CA ILE A 134 -3.17 -12.67 -11.69
C ILE A 134 -1.72 -12.16 -11.80
#